data_AF-Q7P549-F1
#
_entry.id   AF-Q7P549-F1
#
_cell.length_a   1.000
_cell.length_b   1.000
_cell.length_c   1.000
_cell.angle_alpha   90.00
_cell.angle_beta   90.00
_cell.angle_gamma   90.00
#
_symmetry.space_group_name_H-M   'P 1'
#
loop_
_entity.id
_entity.type
_entity.pdbx_description
1 polymer ?
#
loop_
_entity_poly.entity_id
_entity_poly.type
_entity_poly.pdbx_seq_one_letter_code
_entity_poly.pdbx_strand_id
1 'polypeptide(L)'
;MHNAMIIGTSLVGVLVLGMHLVGVMGRAVIPDLQEVDKIIPILALKNLYPILAGVFIGGPLAAVMSSVDSLLIISSSTLIKDLYVTYLDKNANENKIKKISMWTSFLIGVLVFVLSIKPISLIAWVNLFALGGQEIIFFCPLILGLYWKRANATGAIISIFSGIITYLSLEILQTKNLRFT
;
A
#
# COMPACT_ATOMS: atom_id res chain seq x y z
N MET A 1 -13.12 -23.27 2.33
CA MET A 1 -13.12 -21.98 1.59
C MET A 1 -14.20 -21.01 2.09
N HIS A 2 -15.50 -21.37 2.06
CA HIS A 2 -16.57 -20.46 2.48
C HIS A 2 -16.43 -19.96 3.94
N ASN A 3 -16.19 -20.86 4.90
CA ASN A 3 -16.00 -20.49 6.30
C ASN A 3 -14.78 -19.58 6.51
N ALA A 4 -13.70 -19.79 5.76
CA ALA A 4 -12.50 -18.95 5.85
C ALA A 4 -12.77 -17.51 5.36
N MET A 5 -13.57 -17.35 4.30
CA MET A 5 -13.98 -16.03 3.82
C MET A 5 -14.86 -15.30 4.84
N ILE A 6 -15.86 -15.98 5.42
CA ILE A 6 -16.74 -15.37 6.43
C ILE A 6 -15.93 -14.93 7.65
N ILE A 7 -15.11 -15.84 8.20
CA ILE A 7 -14.28 -15.54 9.38
C ILE A 7 -13.33 -14.38 9.07
N GLY A 8 -12.68 -14.39 7.90
CA GLY A 8 -11.76 -13.33 7.49
C GLY A 8 -12.45 -11.97 7.37
N THR A 9 -13.56 -11.89 6.63
CA THR A 9 -14.28 -10.63 6.43
C THR A 9 -14.87 -10.09 7.73
N SER A 10 -15.47 -10.95 8.56
CA SER A 10 -15.99 -10.53 9.86
C SER A 10 -14.89 -10.02 10.79
N LEU A 11 -13.75 -10.71 10.86
CA LEU A 11 -12.62 -10.30 11.68
C LEU A 11 -12.05 -8.95 11.23
N VAL A 12 -11.78 -8.80 9.93
CA VAL A 12 -11.28 -7.54 9.36
C VAL A 12 -12.27 -6.41 9.59
N GLY A 13 -13.56 -6.65 9.39
CA GLY A 13 -14.61 -5.66 9.65
C GLY A 13 -14.59 -5.15 11.09
N VAL A 14 -14.53 -6.06 12.07
CA VAL A 14 -14.45 -5.69 13.50
C VAL A 14 -13.17 -4.90 13.80
N LEU A 15 -12.02 -5.32 13.27
CA LEU A 15 -10.74 -4.62 13.48
C LEU A 15 -10.74 -3.21 12.89
N VAL A 16 -11.23 -3.06 11.66
CA VAL A 16 -11.29 -1.77 10.97
C VAL A 16 -12.24 -0.82 11.70
N LEU A 17 -13.41 -1.29 12.15
CA LEU A 17 -14.33 -0.49 12.94
C LEU A 17 -13.68 0.00 14.24
N GLY A 18 -12.98 -0.87 14.95
CA GLY A 18 -12.24 -0.50 16.16
C GLY A 18 -11.22 0.61 15.92
N MET A 19 -10.41 0.50 14.86
CA MET A 19 -9.41 1.51 14.50
C MET A 19 -10.04 2.87 14.15
N HIS A 20 -11.15 2.88 13.41
CA HIS A 20 -11.85 4.12 13.06
C HIS A 20 -12.44 4.80 14.29
N LEU A 21 -13.06 4.04 15.19
CA LEU A 21 -13.62 4.58 16.44
C LEU A 21 -12.54 5.21 17.31
N VAL A 22 -11.38 4.56 17.45
CA VAL A 22 -10.23 5.12 18.19
C VAL A 22 -9.76 6.43 17.56
N GLY A 23 -9.71 6.53 16.22
CA GLY A 23 -9.36 7.78 15.53
C GLY A 23 -10.37 8.91 15.79
N VAL A 24 -11.67 8.62 15.66
CA VAL A 24 -12.74 9.62 15.84
C VAL A 24 -12.84 10.07 17.31
N MET A 25 -12.87 9.13 18.26
CA MET A 25 -12.96 9.45 19.68
C MET A 25 -11.66 10.05 20.22
N GLY A 26 -10.51 9.64 19.66
CA GLY A 26 -9.20 10.19 20.02
C GLY A 26 -9.10 11.69 19.78
N ARG A 27 -9.79 12.22 18.75
CA ARG A 27 -9.88 13.66 18.49
C ARG A 27 -10.58 14.43 19.61
N ALA A 28 -11.57 13.84 20.27
CA ALA A 28 -12.24 14.45 21.41
C ALA A 28 -11.35 14.48 22.67
N VAL A 29 -10.42 13.53 22.79
CA VAL A 29 -9.49 13.41 23.92
C VAL A 29 -8.24 14.27 23.74
N ILE A 30 -7.80 14.49 22.49
CA ILE A 30 -6.62 15.28 22.13
C ILE A 30 -7.01 16.28 21.02
N PRO A 31 -7.60 17.44 21.39
CA PRO A 31 -8.12 18.39 20.41
C PRO A 31 -7.03 19.10 19.59
N ASP A 32 -5.83 19.31 20.14
CA ASP A 32 -4.71 20.03 19.49
C ASP A 32 -3.72 19.11 18.73
N LEU A 33 -4.17 17.95 18.26
CA LEU A 33 -3.28 17.02 17.55
C LEU A 33 -2.89 17.56 16.16
N GLN A 34 -1.66 18.02 16.01
CA GLN A 34 -1.12 18.50 14.72
C GLN A 34 -0.86 17.35 13.73
N GLU A 35 -0.44 16.18 14.22
CA GLU A 35 -0.12 15.01 13.39
C GLU A 35 -1.10 13.87 13.68
N VAL A 36 -2.12 13.75 12.82
CA VAL A 36 -3.22 12.77 12.97
C VAL A 36 -2.72 11.32 12.98
N ASP A 37 -1.66 11.02 12.22
CA ASP A 37 -1.08 9.68 12.12
C ASP A 37 -0.47 9.18 13.46
N LYS A 38 -0.18 10.10 14.40
CA LYS A 38 0.40 9.77 15.71
C LYS A 38 -0.63 9.54 16.81
N ILE A 39 -1.94 9.59 16.51
CA ILE A 39 -2.98 9.53 17.54
C ILE A 39 -2.96 8.22 18.35
N ILE A 40 -2.80 7.08 17.67
CA ILE A 40 -2.76 5.76 18.30
C ILE A 40 -1.57 5.62 19.26
N PRO A 41 -0.31 5.86 18.85
CA PRO A 41 0.82 5.75 19.78
C PRO A 41 0.75 6.77 20.92
N ILE A 42 0.25 7.99 20.70
CA ILE A 42 0.09 8.99 21.76
C ILE A 42 -0.95 8.52 22.79
N LEU A 43 -2.10 8.03 22.34
CA LEU A 43 -3.13 7.50 23.23
C LEU A 43 -2.63 6.27 24.01
N ALA A 44 -1.85 5.40 23.37
CA ALA A 44 -1.25 4.26 24.04
C ALA A 44 -0.28 4.69 25.16
N LEU A 45 0.65 5.60 24.85
CA LEU A 45 1.63 6.10 25.83
C LEU A 45 0.98 6.86 27.00
N LYS A 46 -0.15 7.54 26.77
CA LYS A 46 -0.85 8.31 27.81
C LYS A 46 -1.69 7.43 28.74
N ASN A 47 -2.28 6.35 28.23
CA ASN A 47 -3.31 5.58 28.95
C ASN A 47 -2.86 4.19 29.40
N LEU A 48 -1.79 3.63 28.83
CA LEU A 48 -1.26 2.31 29.22
C LEU A 48 -0.04 2.45 30.14
N TYR A 49 0.19 1.42 30.95
CA TYR A 49 1.45 1.28 31.69
C TYR A 49 2.63 1.16 30.71
N PRO A 50 3.83 1.73 30.99
CA PRO A 50 4.91 1.87 30.00
C PRO A 50 5.30 0.56 29.29
N ILE A 51 5.36 -0.55 30.01
CA ILE A 51 5.69 -1.86 29.43
C ILE A 51 4.61 -2.31 28.45
N LEU A 52 3.34 -2.12 28.81
CA LEU A 52 2.19 -2.49 27.99
C LEU A 52 2.07 -1.60 26.75
N ALA A 53 2.35 -0.30 26.90
CA ALA A 53 2.38 0.65 25.79
C ALA A 53 3.47 0.28 24.77
N GLY A 54 4.66 -0.12 25.25
CA GLY A 54 5.75 -0.60 24.38
C GLY A 54 5.36 -1.84 23.58
N VAL A 55 4.77 -2.86 24.24
CA VAL A 55 4.29 -4.07 23.56
C VAL A 55 3.17 -3.74 22.56
N PHE A 56 2.24 -2.87 22.94
CA PHE A 56 1.14 -2.45 22.08
C PHE A 56 1.62 -1.77 20.80
N ILE A 57 2.54 -0.80 20.91
CA ILE A 57 3.10 -0.08 19.75
C ILE A 57 3.99 -1.00 18.90
N GLY A 58 4.67 -1.97 19.53
CA GLY A 58 5.45 -2.98 18.83
C GLY A 58 4.64 -3.83 17.84
N GLY A 59 3.35 -4.08 18.13
CA GLY A 59 2.46 -4.86 17.26
C GLY A 59 2.29 -4.25 15.85
N PRO A 60 1.76 -3.01 15.72
CA PRO A 60 1.65 -2.33 14.44
C PRO A 60 3.01 -2.16 13.73
N LEU A 61 4.09 -1.88 14.47
CA LEU A 61 5.44 -1.79 13.88
C LEU A 61 5.88 -3.11 13.26
N ALA A 62 5.65 -4.24 13.95
CA ALA A 62 5.94 -5.57 13.42
C ALA A 62 5.08 -5.88 12.19
N ALA A 63 3.80 -5.51 12.20
CA ALA A 63 2.89 -5.72 11.06
C ALA A 63 3.35 -4.93 9.82
N VAL A 64 3.71 -3.65 9.98
CA VAL A 64 4.24 -2.81 8.90
C VAL A 64 5.56 -3.39 8.37
N MET A 65 6.46 -3.83 9.26
CA MET A 65 7.73 -4.45 8.84
C MET A 65 7.50 -5.69 7.97
N SER A 66 6.54 -6.56 8.33
CA SER A 66 6.20 -7.75 7.53
C SER A 66 5.64 -7.40 6.14
N SER A 67 4.88 -6.30 6.06
CA SER A 67 4.32 -5.80 4.81
C SER A 67 5.40 -5.22 3.91
N VAL A 68 6.30 -4.40 4.49
CA VAL A 68 7.43 -3.80 3.78
C VAL A 68 8.37 -4.86 3.22
N ASP A 69 8.70 -5.88 4.02
CA ASP A 69 9.53 -7.00 3.56
C ASP A 69 8.92 -7.71 2.35
N SER A 70 7.63 -8.05 2.44
CA SER A 70 6.89 -8.67 1.34
C SER A 70 6.87 -7.80 0.08
N LEU A 71 6.61 -6.50 0.22
CA LEU A 71 6.57 -5.55 -0.90
C LEU A 71 7.95 -5.36 -1.56
N LEU A 72 9.03 -5.31 -0.77
CA LEU A 72 10.40 -5.21 -1.29
C LEU A 72 10.80 -6.47 -2.05
N ILE A 73 10.48 -7.65 -1.51
CA ILE A 73 10.74 -8.94 -2.15
C ILE A 73 9.94 -9.05 -3.45
N ILE A 74 8.64 -8.75 -3.43
CA ILE A 74 7.80 -8.80 -4.63
C ILE A 74 8.34 -7.82 -5.68
N SER A 75 8.55 -6.56 -5.32
CA SER A 75 9.02 -5.53 -6.26
C SER A 75 10.37 -5.88 -6.90
N SER A 76 11.34 -6.33 -6.10
CA SER A 76 12.64 -6.73 -6.64
C SER A 76 12.54 -7.98 -7.51
N SER A 77 11.71 -8.96 -7.13
CA SER A 77 11.54 -10.20 -7.88
C SER A 77 10.85 -9.96 -9.23
N THR A 78 9.84 -9.10 -9.27
CA THR A 78 9.15 -8.65 -10.49
C THR A 78 10.13 -7.93 -11.40
N LEU A 79 10.90 -6.96 -10.88
CA LEU A 79 11.90 -6.25 -11.70
C LEU A 79 12.96 -7.19 -12.28
N ILE A 80 13.42 -8.17 -11.52
CA ILE A 80 14.46 -9.08 -12.02
C ILE A 80 13.89 -10.16 -12.95
N LYS A 81 12.78 -10.80 -12.60
CA LYS A 81 12.23 -11.89 -13.42
C LYS A 81 11.49 -11.36 -14.65
N ASP A 82 10.65 -10.34 -14.47
CA ASP A 82 9.75 -9.87 -15.53
C ASP A 82 10.44 -8.87 -16.45
N LEU A 83 11.40 -8.07 -15.96
CA LEU A 83 12.19 -7.17 -16.82
C LEU A 83 13.56 -7.76 -17.16
N TYR A 84 14.42 -8.06 -16.18
CA TYR A 84 15.81 -8.43 -16.47
C TYR A 84 15.95 -9.79 -17.16
N VAL A 85 15.40 -10.86 -16.60
CA VAL A 85 15.53 -12.21 -17.18
C VAL A 85 14.77 -12.31 -18.49
N THR A 86 13.55 -11.78 -18.55
CA THR A 86 12.70 -11.88 -19.75
C THR A 86 13.29 -11.13 -20.96
N TYR A 87 13.86 -9.93 -20.75
CA TYR A 87 14.30 -9.07 -21.86
C TYR A 87 15.82 -8.99 -22.06
N LEU A 88 16.64 -9.14 -21.01
CA LEU A 88 18.10 -8.93 -21.09
C LEU A 88 18.91 -10.23 -21.03
N ASP A 89 18.61 -11.12 -20.09
CA ASP A 89 19.42 -12.34 -19.85
C ASP A 89 18.53 -13.56 -19.54
N LYS A 90 18.01 -14.19 -20.60
CA LYS A 90 17.07 -15.33 -20.53
C LYS A 90 17.64 -16.58 -19.88
N ASN A 91 18.97 -16.71 -19.83
CA ASN A 91 19.68 -17.86 -19.26
C ASN A 91 20.46 -17.48 -17.98
N ALA A 92 20.05 -16.40 -17.31
CA ALA A 92 20.71 -15.96 -16.09
C ALA A 92 20.72 -17.07 -15.03
N ASN A 93 21.90 -17.37 -14.49
CA ASN A 93 22.08 -18.34 -13.41
C ASN A 93 21.31 -17.89 -12.14
N GLU A 94 20.66 -18.83 -11.43
CA GLU A 94 19.93 -18.59 -10.19
C GLU A 94 20.76 -17.83 -9.14
N ASN A 95 22.05 -18.15 -9.00
CA ASN A 95 22.93 -17.45 -8.05
C ASN A 95 23.13 -15.97 -8.43
N LYS A 96 23.19 -15.67 -9.73
CA LYS A 96 23.28 -14.32 -10.26
C LYS A 96 21.96 -13.58 -10.06
N ILE A 97 20.83 -14.23 -10.36
CA ILE A 97 19.47 -13.69 -10.13
C ILE A 97 19.31 -13.32 -8.65
N LYS A 98 19.62 -14.23 -7.72
CA LYS A 98 19.51 -13.98 -6.28
C LYS A 98 20.34 -12.78 -5.84
N LYS A 99 21.60 -12.70 -6.29
CA LYS A 99 22.49 -11.59 -5.93
C LYS A 99 21.97 -10.25 -6.46
N ILE A 100 21.52 -10.21 -7.71
CA ILE A 100 20.95 -9.00 -8.31
C ILE A 100 19.65 -8.62 -7.58
N SER A 101 18.73 -9.56 -7.34
CA SER A 101 17.49 -9.30 -6.60
C SER A 101 17.74 -8.75 -5.19
N MET A 102 18.77 -9.23 -4.49
CA MET A 102 19.17 -8.71 -3.19
C MET A 102 19.65 -7.26 -3.28
N TRP A 103 20.51 -6.95 -4.25
CA TRP A 103 20.97 -5.57 -4.49
C TRP A 103 19.84 -4.64 -4.93
N THR A 104 18.94 -5.10 -5.79
CA THR A 104 17.75 -4.35 -6.19
C THR A 104 16.84 -4.07 -5.00
N SER A 105 16.59 -5.06 -4.14
CA SER A 105 15.82 -4.87 -2.89
C SER A 105 16.47 -3.82 -1.99
N PHE A 106 17.80 -3.90 -1.82
CA PHE A 106 18.55 -2.93 -1.03
C PHE A 106 18.43 -1.51 -1.60
N LEU A 107 18.60 -1.35 -2.93
CA LEU A 107 18.48 -0.04 -3.59
C LEU A 107 17.06 0.54 -3.48
N ILE A 108 16.02 -0.28 -3.66
CA ILE A 108 14.63 0.15 -3.47
C ILE A 108 14.40 0.55 -2.01
N GLY A 109 14.89 -0.24 -1.06
CA GLY A 109 14.79 0.07 0.37
C GLY A 109 15.46 1.40 0.74
N VAL A 110 16.66 1.68 0.21
CA VAL A 110 17.35 2.97 0.39
C VAL A 110 16.54 4.10 -0.23
N LEU A 111 15.99 3.93 -1.42
CA LEU A 111 15.15 4.93 -2.08
C LEU A 111 13.91 5.26 -1.24
N VAL A 112 13.18 4.24 -0.78
CA VAL A 112 12.00 4.39 0.09
C VAL A 112 12.38 5.08 1.40
N PHE A 113 13.51 4.71 2.01
CA PHE A 113 14.02 5.35 3.23
C PHE A 113 14.27 6.85 3.02
N VAL A 114 14.95 7.23 1.93
CA VAL A 114 15.20 8.63 1.59
C VAL A 114 13.90 9.40 1.37
N LEU A 115 12.94 8.81 0.66
CA LEU A 115 11.62 9.41 0.42
C LEU A 115 10.81 9.56 1.72
N SER A 116 11.04 8.71 2.71
CA SER A 116 10.33 8.72 4.00
C SER A 116 10.82 9.82 4.96
N ILE A 117 11.97 10.45 4.71
CA ILE A 117 12.53 11.49 5.60
C ILE A 117 11.64 12.74 5.65
N LYS A 118 10.97 13.09 4.54
CA LYS A 118 10.05 14.23 4.45
C LYS A 118 8.75 13.82 3.78
N PRO A 119 7.78 13.26 4.53
CA PRO A 119 6.48 12.90 3.96
C PRO A 119 5.74 14.15 3.47
N ILE A 120 5.14 14.06 2.30
CA ILE A 120 4.50 15.18 1.59
C ILE A 120 3.05 15.38 2.05
N SER A 121 2.42 14.32 2.57
CA SER A 121 1.02 14.29 2.96
C SER A 121 0.77 13.22 4.02
N LEU A 122 -0.46 13.22 4.59
CA LEU A 122 -0.92 12.24 5.56
C LEU A 122 -0.82 10.83 4.98
N ILE A 123 -0.30 9.89 5.77
CA ILE A 123 0.08 8.54 5.30
C ILE A 123 -1.12 7.81 4.67
N ALA A 124 -2.31 7.95 5.25
CA ALA A 124 -3.53 7.36 4.72
C ALA A 124 -3.89 7.86 3.31
N TRP A 125 -3.67 9.14 3.00
CA TRP A 125 -3.93 9.68 1.65
C TRP A 125 -2.97 9.10 0.61
N VAL A 126 -1.68 9.00 0.96
CA VAL A 126 -0.69 8.36 0.08
C VAL A 126 -1.04 6.90 -0.18
N ASN A 127 -1.45 6.18 0.87
CA ASN A 127 -1.85 4.78 0.76
C ASN A 127 -3.11 4.61 -0.10
N LEU A 128 -4.14 5.43 0.09
CA LEU A 128 -5.35 5.41 -0.74
C LEU A 128 -5.03 5.75 -2.19
N PHE A 129 -4.16 6.74 -2.43
CA PHE A 129 -3.73 7.09 -3.78
C PHE A 129 -3.02 5.92 -4.47
N ALA A 130 -2.09 5.26 -3.78
CA ALA A 130 -1.34 4.13 -4.32
C ALA A 130 -2.24 2.90 -4.58
N LEU A 131 -3.09 2.54 -3.62
CA LEU A 131 -4.01 1.40 -3.74
C LEU A 131 -5.06 1.65 -4.82
N GLY A 132 -5.69 2.83 -4.85
CA GLY A 132 -6.67 3.19 -5.88
C GLY A 132 -6.06 3.14 -7.29
N GLY A 133 -4.82 3.61 -7.44
CA GLY A 133 -4.09 3.50 -8.71
C GLY A 133 -3.86 2.05 -9.13
N GLN A 134 -3.45 1.18 -8.20
CA GLN A 134 -3.26 -0.25 -8.46
C GLN A 134 -4.57 -0.93 -8.86
N GLU A 135 -5.67 -0.65 -8.16
CA GLU A 135 -6.98 -1.21 -8.47
C GLU A 135 -7.42 -0.83 -9.89
N ILE A 136 -7.32 0.43 -10.29
CA ILE A 136 -7.76 0.91 -11.61
C ILE A 136 -6.98 0.24 -12.75
N ILE A 137 -5.69 0.02 -12.57
CA ILE A 137 -4.83 -0.63 -13.57
C ILE A 137 -5.28 -2.08 -13.80
N PHE A 138 -5.62 -2.82 -12.75
CA PHE A 138 -5.94 -4.25 -12.87
C PHE A 138 -7.43 -4.54 -13.03
N PHE A 139 -8.32 -3.71 -12.49
CA PHE A 139 -9.75 -4.00 -12.37
C PHE A 139 -10.42 -4.18 -13.72
N CYS A 140 -10.30 -3.19 -14.62
CA CYS A 140 -10.94 -3.24 -15.94
C CYS A 140 -10.42 -4.39 -16.81
N PRO A 141 -9.09 -4.57 -17.02
CA PRO A 141 -8.58 -5.71 -17.77
C PRO A 141 -8.96 -7.07 -17.18
N LEU A 142 -8.93 -7.21 -15.85
CA LEU A 142 -9.16 -8.49 -15.19
C LEU A 142 -10.63 -8.91 -15.28
N ILE A 143 -11.56 -8.00 -15.00
CA ILE A 143 -13.00 -8.31 -15.07
C ILE A 143 -13.42 -8.54 -16.51
N LEU A 144 -13.02 -7.67 -17.44
CA LEU A 144 -13.36 -7.82 -18.85
C LEU A 144 -12.70 -9.09 -19.42
N GLY A 145 -11.46 -9.40 -19.03
CA GLY A 145 -10.77 -10.62 -19.45
C GLY A 145 -11.43 -11.91 -18.96
N LEU A 146 -11.94 -11.93 -17.72
CA LEU A 146 -12.59 -13.12 -17.15
C LEU A 146 -14.02 -13.34 -17.66
N TYR A 147 -14.81 -12.26 -17.83
CA TYR A 147 -16.24 -12.37 -18.12
C TYR A 147 -16.63 -12.05 -19.57
N TRP A 148 -15.80 -11.32 -20.33
CA TRP A 148 -16.14 -10.91 -21.68
C TRP A 148 -15.43 -11.77 -22.73
N LYS A 149 -16.21 -12.61 -23.43
CA LYS A 149 -15.73 -13.53 -24.48
C LYS A 149 -15.02 -12.89 -25.69
N ARG A 150 -15.04 -11.56 -25.82
CA ARG A 150 -14.43 -10.76 -26.90
C ARG A 150 -13.27 -9.90 -26.40
N ALA A 151 -12.84 -10.09 -25.15
CA ALA A 151 -11.68 -9.41 -24.61
C ALA A 151 -10.44 -9.73 -25.46
N ASN A 152 -9.63 -8.72 -25.73
CA ASN A 152 -8.42 -8.84 -26.53
C ASN A 152 -7.27 -8.04 -25.89
N ALA A 153 -6.03 -8.38 -26.26
CA ALA A 153 -4.83 -7.78 -25.68
C ALA A 153 -4.76 -6.26 -25.88
N THR A 154 -5.16 -5.78 -27.06
CA THR A 154 -5.15 -4.35 -27.38
C THR A 154 -6.13 -3.57 -26.51
N GLY A 155 -7.34 -4.07 -26.32
CA GLY A 155 -8.36 -3.49 -25.45
C GLY A 155 -7.94 -3.47 -23.99
N ALA A 156 -7.26 -4.53 -23.52
CA ALA A 156 -6.69 -4.57 -22.18
C ALA A 156 -5.66 -3.45 -21.98
N ILE A 157 -4.71 -3.29 -22.91
CA ILE A 157 -3.70 -2.22 -22.86
C ILE A 157 -4.36 -0.83 -22.87
N ILE A 158 -5.31 -0.60 -23.78
CA ILE A 158 -6.04 0.68 -23.87
C ILE A 158 -6.75 0.97 -22.55
N SER A 159 -7.37 -0.02 -21.92
CA SER A 159 -8.09 0.17 -20.65
C SER A 159 -7.15 0.52 -19.48
N ILE A 160 -5.93 -0.02 -19.45
CA ILE A 160 -4.91 0.35 -18.46
C ILE A 160 -4.55 1.82 -18.62
N PHE A 161 -4.19 2.24 -19.83
CA PHE A 161 -3.80 3.63 -20.09
C PHE A 161 -4.95 4.60 -19.87
N SER A 162 -6.17 4.27 -20.31
CA SER A 162 -7.34 5.11 -20.09
C SER A 162 -7.70 5.21 -18.60
N GLY A 163 -7.51 4.13 -17.84
CA GLY A 163 -7.69 4.12 -16.40
C GLY A 163 -6.70 5.06 -15.69
N ILE A 164 -5.41 4.95 -15.99
CA ILE A 164 -4.34 5.79 -15.42
C ILE A 164 -4.58 7.28 -15.76
N ILE A 165 -4.69 7.56 -17.06
CA ILE A 165 -5.63 8.52 -17.67
C ILE A 165 -6.52 9.33 -16.73
N THR A 166 -7.70 8.75 -16.57
CA THR A 166 -8.82 9.29 -15.81
C THR A 166 -8.47 9.45 -14.34
N TYR A 167 -7.75 8.51 -13.74
CA TYR A 167 -7.39 8.57 -12.32
C TYR A 167 -6.53 9.79 -11.99
N LEU A 168 -5.43 9.96 -12.73
CA LEU A 168 -4.54 11.11 -12.53
C LEU A 168 -5.26 12.43 -12.81
N SER A 169 -6.11 12.46 -13.85
CA SER A 169 -6.88 13.66 -14.19
C SER A 169 -7.85 14.06 -13.07
N LEU A 170 -8.53 13.08 -12.47
CA LEU A 170 -9.44 13.30 -11.34
C LEU A 170 -8.69 13.74 -10.08
N GLU A 171 -7.55 13.13 -9.78
CA GLU A 171 -6.72 13.50 -8.63
C GLU A 171 -6.21 14.94 -8.74
N ILE A 172 -5.76 15.35 -9.93
CA ILE A 172 -5.33 16.71 -10.22
C ILE A 172 -6.50 17.70 -10.09
N LEU A 173 -7.71 17.30 -10.52
CA LEU A 173 -8.91 18.11 -10.39
C LEU A 173 -9.31 18.28 -8.91
N GLN A 174 -9.27 17.21 -8.13
CA GLN A 174 -9.56 17.24 -6.70
C GLN A 174 -8.56 18.11 -5.93
N THR A 175 -7.26 17.99 -6.22
CA THR A 175 -6.23 18.85 -5.60
C THR A 175 -6.38 20.33 -5.98
N LYS A 176 -6.91 20.65 -7.17
CA LYS A 176 -7.26 22.04 -7.51
C LYS A 176 -8.49 22.53 -6.76
N ASN A 177 -9.55 21.72 -6.62
CA ASN A 177 -10.76 22.12 -5.91
C ASN A 177 -10.55 22.27 -4.40
N LEU A 178 -9.72 21.42 -3.79
CA LEU A 178 -9.37 21.47 -2.36
C LEU A 178 -8.47 22.66 -1.97
N ARG A 179 -7.91 23.41 -2.93
CA ARG A 179 -7.16 24.65 -2.67
C ARG A 179 -8.04 25.91 -2.54
N PHE A 180 -9.36 25.79 -2.74
CA PHE A 180 -10.31 26.91 -2.69
C PHE A 180 -11.32 26.84 -1.52
N THR A 181 -11.07 26.00 -0.51
CA THR A 181 -11.81 25.95 0.77
C THR A 181 -10.83 25.77 1.90
#